data_AF-A0A8I0TN75-F1
#
_entry.id   AF-A0A8I0TN75-F1
#
_cell.length_a   1.000
_cell.length_b   1.000
_cell.length_c   1.000
_cell.angle_alpha   90.00
_cell.angle_beta   90.00
_cell.angle_gamma   90.00
#
_symmetry.space_group_name_H-M   'P 1'
#
loop_
_entity.id
_entity.type
_entity.pdbx_description
1 polymer ?
#
loop_
_entity_poly.entity_id
_entity_poly.type
_entity_poly.pdbx_seq_one_letter_code
_entity_poly.pdbx_strand_id
1 'polypeptide(L)'
;MHATSCRPDLWDKQVGLLMRDHPYDSVMAARVLGQGYAYLLTAMNHRGESLGLAPSKLVDIGVHTVILDTVAYAELCERFNGGVFLHHVPKVGMKNDGSVIKTAHIIAADGWEVDLPLWTDAADCGPCHPGNDSH
;
A
#
# COMPACT_ATOMS: atom_id res chain seq x y z
N MET A 1 26.82 -17.19 1.53
CA MET A 1 26.44 -16.54 0.25
C MET A 1 26.05 -15.11 0.60
N HIS A 2 26.93 -14.15 0.31
CA HIS A 2 26.70 -12.74 0.62
C HIS A 2 26.13 -12.06 -0.62
N ALA A 3 24.86 -11.65 -0.57
CA ALA A 3 24.31 -10.67 -1.50
C ALA A 3 24.26 -9.33 -0.77
N THR A 4 25.41 -8.65 -0.77
CA THR A 4 25.46 -7.22 -0.47
C THR A 4 25.02 -6.49 -1.73
N SER A 5 23.75 -6.10 -1.81
CA SER A 5 23.32 -5.07 -2.75
C SER A 5 22.36 -4.15 -2.03
N CYS A 6 22.94 -3.26 -1.22
CA CYS A 6 22.27 -2.00 -0.93
C CYS A 6 22.11 -1.35 -2.31
N ARG A 7 20.88 -1.33 -2.83
CA ARG A 7 20.51 -0.72 -4.11
C ARG A 7 20.10 0.73 -3.81
N PRO A 8 21.02 1.71 -3.81
CA PRO A 8 20.66 3.12 -3.70
C PRO A 8 19.75 3.59 -4.85
N ASP A 9 19.47 2.74 -5.83
CA ASP A 9 18.60 2.95 -6.98
C ASP A 9 17.22 2.26 -6.89
N LEU A 10 16.92 1.47 -5.83
CA LEU A 10 15.63 0.73 -5.78
C LEU A 10 14.43 1.69 -5.72
N TRP A 11 14.53 2.74 -4.91
CA TRP A 11 13.49 3.76 -4.81
C TRP A 11 13.27 4.44 -6.17
N ASP A 12 14.33 4.96 -6.78
CA ASP A 12 14.26 5.65 -8.07
C ASP A 12 13.75 4.73 -9.18
N LYS A 13 14.15 3.45 -9.16
CA LYS A 13 13.61 2.43 -10.07
C LYS A 13 12.11 2.29 -9.90
N GLN A 14 11.60 2.13 -8.68
CA GLN A 14 10.16 1.93 -8.43
C GLN A 14 9.34 3.20 -8.69
N VAL A 15 9.88 4.38 -8.39
CA VAL A 15 9.30 5.67 -8.82
C VAL A 15 9.21 5.71 -10.35
N GLY A 16 10.28 5.33 -11.05
CA GLY A 16 10.30 5.28 -12.51
C GLY A 16 9.31 4.26 -13.09
N LEU A 17 9.11 3.12 -12.43
CA LEU A 17 8.08 2.14 -12.82
C LEU A 17 6.67 2.70 -12.69
N LEU A 18 6.37 3.39 -11.58
CA LEU A 18 5.08 4.07 -11.40
C LEU A 18 4.83 5.13 -12.47
N MET A 19 5.83 5.95 -12.79
CA MET A 19 5.72 6.96 -13.85
C MET A 19 5.56 6.34 -15.24
N ARG A 20 6.12 5.15 -15.47
CA ARG A 20 5.98 4.42 -16.74
C ARG A 20 4.57 3.86 -16.91
N ASP A 21 4.01 3.28 -15.85
CA ASP A 21 2.78 2.50 -15.89
C ASP A 21 1.51 3.32 -15.58
N HIS A 22 1.68 4.49 -14.96
CA HIS A 22 0.60 5.39 -14.57
C HIS A 22 0.88 6.84 -14.98
N PRO A 23 -0.15 7.68 -15.20
CA PRO A 23 0.02 9.08 -15.58
C PRO A 23 0.43 9.96 -14.39
N TYR A 24 1.52 9.59 -13.71
CA TYR A 24 2.07 10.28 -12.55
C TYR A 24 3.34 11.04 -12.92
N ASP A 25 3.50 12.22 -12.34
CA ASP A 25 4.82 12.83 -12.24
C ASP A 25 5.62 12.18 -11.10
N SER A 26 6.90 12.56 -10.98
CA SER A 26 7.78 12.00 -9.95
C SER A 26 7.31 12.28 -8.53
N VAL A 27 6.59 13.39 -8.30
CA VAL A 27 6.08 13.77 -6.98
C VAL A 27 4.94 12.84 -6.58
N MET A 28 3.94 12.66 -7.45
CA MET A 28 2.83 11.75 -7.18
C MET A 28 3.30 10.29 -7.08
N ALA A 29 4.21 9.86 -7.95
CA ALA A 29 4.79 8.52 -7.90
C ALA A 29 5.51 8.26 -6.58
N ALA A 30 6.33 9.21 -6.10
CA ALA A 30 7.01 9.10 -4.81
C ALA A 30 6.03 9.04 -3.62
N ARG A 31 4.96 9.86 -3.64
CA ARG A 31 3.92 9.84 -2.61
C ARG A 31 3.19 8.50 -2.55
N VAL A 32 2.75 7.98 -3.70
CA VAL A 32 2.08 6.68 -3.83
C VAL A 32 3.00 5.53 -3.39
N LEU A 33 4.26 5.54 -3.84
CA LEU A 33 5.25 4.52 -3.46
C LEU A 33 5.47 4.50 -1.94
N GLY A 34 5.63 5.68 -1.33
CA GLY A 34 5.81 5.82 0.11
C GLY A 34 4.66 5.23 0.92
N GLN A 35 3.42 5.53 0.55
CA GLN A 35 2.24 4.97 1.22
C GLN A 35 2.10 3.46 0.99
N GLY A 36 2.52 2.95 -0.18
CA GLY A 36 2.58 1.51 -0.46
C GLY A 36 3.58 0.76 0.45
N TYR A 37 4.76 1.33 0.68
CA TYR A 37 5.72 0.79 1.64
C TYR A 37 5.20 0.85 3.08
N ALA A 38 4.62 1.98 3.50
CA ALA A 38 4.04 2.12 4.84
C ALA A 38 2.97 1.05 5.10
N TYR A 39 2.09 0.79 4.12
CA TYR A 39 1.10 -0.29 4.20
C TYR A 39 1.74 -1.67 4.37
N LEU A 40 2.72 -2.02 3.51
CA LEU A 40 3.36 -3.34 3.55
C LEU A 40 4.10 -3.57 4.87
N LEU A 41 4.85 -2.59 5.34
CA LEU A 41 5.59 -2.68 6.59
C LEU A 41 4.64 -2.80 7.80
N THR A 42 3.54 -2.05 7.80
CA THR A 42 2.49 -2.16 8.84
C THR A 42 1.83 -3.55 8.80
N ALA A 43 1.53 -4.07 7.62
CA ALA A 43 0.95 -5.41 7.47
C ALA A 43 1.89 -6.53 7.93
N MET A 44 3.20 -6.37 7.74
CA MET A 44 4.22 -7.28 8.27
C MET A 44 4.34 -7.18 9.80
N ASN A 45 4.31 -5.95 10.34
CA ASN A 45 4.41 -5.68 11.77
C ASN A 45 3.25 -6.32 12.56
N HIS A 46 2.02 -6.22 12.03
CA HIS A 46 0.81 -6.78 12.64
C HIS A 46 0.41 -8.16 12.11
N ARG A 47 1.35 -8.90 11.53
CA ARG A 47 1.06 -10.21 10.94
C ARG A 47 0.52 -11.17 12.00
N GLY A 48 -0.70 -11.68 11.77
CA GLY A 48 -1.37 -12.65 12.64
C GLY A 48 -2.45 -12.04 13.54
N GLU A 49 -2.52 -10.72 13.66
CA GLU A 49 -3.50 -10.02 14.52
C GLU A 49 -4.90 -9.91 13.89
N SER A 50 -5.06 -10.29 12.62
CA SER A 50 -6.36 -10.29 11.92
C SER A 50 -7.06 -8.92 11.89
N LEU A 51 -6.31 -7.82 11.79
CA LEU A 51 -6.82 -6.44 11.85
C LEU A 51 -7.70 -6.03 10.66
N GLY A 52 -7.68 -6.80 9.57
CA GLY A 52 -8.45 -6.52 8.35
C GLY A 52 -7.93 -5.33 7.55
N LEU A 53 -6.60 -5.19 7.46
CA LEU A 53 -5.96 -4.09 6.74
C LEU A 53 -6.37 -4.08 5.25
N ALA A 54 -6.63 -2.88 4.72
CA ALA A 54 -7.01 -2.65 3.34
C ALA A 54 -6.42 -1.31 2.85
N PRO A 55 -5.69 -1.30 1.72
CA PRO A 55 -5.25 -0.05 1.09
C PRO A 55 -6.43 0.60 0.34
N SER A 56 -6.32 1.91 0.08
CA SER A 56 -7.15 2.57 -0.94
C SER A 56 -6.71 2.14 -2.35
N LYS A 57 -7.48 2.49 -3.39
CA LYS A 57 -7.13 2.27 -4.80
C LYS A 57 -5.77 2.88 -5.17
N LEU A 58 -5.48 4.10 -4.70
CA LEU A 58 -4.21 4.76 -5.01
C LEU A 58 -3.04 4.12 -4.28
N VAL A 59 -3.23 3.75 -3.01
CA VAL A 59 -2.17 3.10 -2.24
C VAL A 59 -1.92 1.67 -2.75
N ASP A 60 -2.95 0.95 -3.18
CA ASP A 60 -2.84 -0.40 -3.75
C ASP A 60 -1.93 -0.43 -4.99
N ILE A 61 -1.95 0.63 -5.81
CA ILE A 61 -1.00 0.80 -6.94
C ILE A 61 0.46 0.82 -6.44
N GLY A 62 0.73 1.55 -5.36
CA GLY A 62 2.05 1.57 -4.71
C GLY A 62 2.43 0.20 -4.15
N VAL A 63 1.48 -0.48 -3.49
CA VAL A 63 1.66 -1.85 -2.96
C VAL A 63 2.01 -2.82 -4.08
N HIS A 64 1.30 -2.80 -5.21
CA HIS A 64 1.57 -3.67 -6.36
C HIS A 64 2.93 -3.36 -6.99
N THR A 65 3.32 -2.09 -7.09
CA THR A 65 4.64 -1.72 -7.60
C THR A 65 5.77 -2.37 -6.80
N VAL A 66 5.65 -2.38 -5.46
CA VAL A 66 6.65 -3.03 -4.60
C VAL A 66 6.62 -4.55 -4.78
N ILE A 67 5.45 -5.17 -4.78
CA ILE A 67 5.29 -6.64 -4.87
C ILE A 67 5.78 -7.18 -6.23
N LEU A 68 5.56 -6.45 -7.32
CA LEU A 68 5.91 -6.88 -8.67
C LEU A 68 7.43 -6.94 -8.90
N ASP A 69 8.23 -6.15 -8.17
CA ASP A 69 9.68 -6.38 -8.07
C ASP A 69 9.97 -7.50 -7.08
N THR A 70 9.63 -8.73 -7.47
CA THR A 70 9.62 -9.91 -6.60
C THR A 70 10.93 -10.18 -5.86
N VAL A 71 12.08 -9.82 -6.44
CA VAL A 71 13.39 -9.92 -5.77
C VAL A 71 13.45 -8.94 -4.60
N ALA A 72 13.16 -7.66 -4.84
CA ALA A 72 13.14 -6.64 -3.79
C ALA A 72 12.05 -6.92 -2.73
N TYR A 73 10.90 -7.44 -3.15
CA TYR A 73 9.82 -7.79 -2.22
C TYR A 73 10.17 -8.98 -1.32
N ALA A 74 10.83 -10.01 -1.86
CA ALA A 74 11.34 -11.12 -1.05
C ALA A 74 12.39 -10.64 -0.04
N GLU A 75 13.32 -9.77 -0.44
CA GLU A 75 14.30 -9.14 0.44
C GLU A 75 13.63 -8.29 1.55
N LEU A 76 12.56 -7.56 1.22
CA LEU A 76 11.78 -6.79 2.18
C LEU A 76 11.11 -7.69 3.21
N CYS A 77 10.47 -8.78 2.76
CA CYS A 77 9.84 -9.77 3.64
C CYS A 77 10.87 -10.46 4.55
N GLU A 78 12.03 -10.84 4.01
CA GLU A 78 13.11 -11.43 4.80
C GLU A 78 13.50 -10.52 5.96
N ARG A 79 13.67 -9.22 5.65
CA ARG A 79 14.13 -8.22 6.61
C ARG A 79 13.10 -7.80 7.65
N PHE A 80 11.84 -7.62 7.25
CA PHE A 80 10.82 -6.98 8.10
C PHE A 80 9.66 -7.88 8.50
N ASN A 81 9.54 -9.07 7.91
CA ASN A 81 8.50 -10.04 8.21
C ASN A 81 9.05 -11.28 8.92
N GLY A 82 10.25 -11.19 9.50
CA GLY A 82 10.91 -12.30 10.22
C GLY A 82 11.19 -13.52 9.32
N GLY A 83 11.66 -13.28 8.08
CA GLY A 83 11.97 -14.35 7.13
C GLY A 83 10.77 -14.94 6.39
N VAL A 84 9.53 -14.50 6.70
CA VAL A 84 8.32 -15.08 6.10
C VAL A 84 7.88 -14.25 4.89
N PHE A 85 7.61 -14.90 3.76
CA PHE A 85 7.03 -14.20 2.61
C PHE A 85 5.57 -13.80 2.88
N LEU A 86 5.25 -12.51 2.75
CA LEU A 86 3.87 -12.03 2.88
C LEU A 86 3.12 -12.28 1.57
N HIS A 87 2.27 -13.29 1.54
CA HIS A 87 1.48 -13.61 0.35
C HIS A 87 0.40 -12.55 0.09
N HIS A 88 0.43 -11.96 -1.11
CA HIS A 88 -0.66 -11.14 -1.62
C HIS A 88 -1.69 -12.02 -2.33
N VAL A 89 -2.93 -11.99 -1.85
CA VAL A 89 -4.05 -12.75 -2.41
C VAL A 89 -5.18 -11.76 -2.75
N PRO A 90 -5.25 -11.26 -3.99
CA PRO A 90 -6.25 -10.28 -4.37
C PRO A 90 -7.64 -10.90 -4.35
N LYS A 91 -8.65 -10.09 -4.00
CA LYS A 91 -10.06 -10.45 -4.06
C LYS A 91 -10.71 -9.73 -5.22
N VAL A 92 -11.73 -10.35 -5.82
CA VAL A 92 -12.47 -9.78 -6.96
C VAL A 92 -13.32 -8.58 -6.51
N GLY A 93 -13.90 -8.63 -5.32
CA GLY A 93 -14.70 -7.55 -4.76
C GLY A 93 -13.87 -6.59 -3.91
N MET A 94 -14.10 -5.28 -4.11
CA MET A 94 -13.58 -4.24 -3.23
C MET A 94 -14.49 -4.08 -2.02
N LYS A 95 -13.90 -3.85 -0.84
CA LYS A 95 -14.65 -3.55 0.38
C LYS A 95 -14.84 -2.05 0.51
N ASN A 96 -16.06 -1.62 0.86
CA ASN A 96 -16.36 -0.24 1.24
C ASN A 96 -17.00 -0.22 2.65
N ASP A 97 -16.25 -0.69 3.64
CA ASP A 97 -16.69 -0.90 5.03
C ASP A 97 -15.92 -0.02 6.03
N GLY A 98 -15.23 1.02 5.54
CA GLY A 98 -14.38 1.89 6.36
C GLY A 98 -12.99 1.31 6.67
N SER A 99 -12.66 0.11 6.20
CA SER A 99 -11.35 -0.53 6.47
C SER A 99 -10.17 0.31 5.98
N VAL A 100 -10.33 1.09 4.91
CA VAL A 100 -9.24 1.93 4.37
C VAL A 100 -8.81 3.00 5.37
N ILE A 101 -9.76 3.78 5.89
CA ILE A 101 -9.45 4.82 6.89
C ILE A 101 -8.97 4.20 8.21
N LYS A 102 -9.56 3.07 8.62
CA LYS A 102 -9.05 2.31 9.77
C LYS A 102 -7.59 1.91 9.56
N THR A 103 -7.21 1.47 8.36
CA THR A 103 -5.84 1.09 8.02
C THR A 103 -4.91 2.30 8.08
N ALA A 104 -5.32 3.46 7.56
CA ALA A 104 -4.56 4.70 7.66
C ALA A 104 -4.27 5.09 9.11
N HIS A 105 -5.24 4.92 10.03
CA HIS A 105 -5.02 5.17 11.46
C HIS A 105 -4.02 4.19 12.09
N ILE A 106 -4.05 2.91 11.71
CA ILE A 106 -3.07 1.91 12.19
C ILE A 106 -1.67 2.29 11.71
N ILE A 107 -1.54 2.67 10.43
CA ILE A 107 -0.26 3.14 9.85
C ILE A 107 0.26 4.37 10.61
N ALA A 108 -0.60 5.33 10.93
CA ALA A 108 -0.22 6.49 11.74
C ALA A 108 0.20 6.09 13.17
N ALA A 109 -0.48 5.12 13.78
CA ALA A 109 -0.15 4.60 15.11
C ALA A 109 1.20 3.87 15.14
N ASP A 110 1.61 3.25 14.03
CA ASP A 110 2.94 2.67 13.80
C ASP A 110 4.03 3.74 13.56
N GLY A 111 3.65 5.03 13.55
CA GLY A 111 4.58 6.16 13.47
C GLY A 111 4.90 6.63 12.05
N TRP A 112 4.18 6.13 11.03
CA TRP A 112 4.35 6.58 9.65
C TRP A 112 3.58 7.87 9.37
N GLU A 113 4.14 8.71 8.49
CA GLU A 113 3.41 9.86 7.96
C GLU A 113 2.34 9.39 6.95
N VAL A 114 1.10 9.80 7.19
CA VAL A 114 -0.06 9.45 6.36
C VAL A 114 -0.43 10.61 5.46
N ASP A 115 -0.30 10.38 4.15
CA ASP A 115 -0.83 11.28 3.12
C ASP A 115 -2.34 11.02 2.95
N LEU A 116 -3.14 11.62 3.83
CA LEU A 116 -4.59 11.37 3.93
C LEU A 116 -5.34 11.43 2.58
N PRO A 117 -5.07 12.39 1.66
CA PRO A 117 -5.66 12.38 0.32
C PRO A 117 -5.46 11.09 -0.48
N LEU A 118 -4.39 10.33 -0.24
CA LEU A 118 -4.17 9.03 -0.88
C LEU A 118 -4.94 7.90 -0.21
N TRP A 119 -5.36 8.05 1.04
CA TRP A 119 -6.12 7.05 1.82
C TRP A 119 -7.63 7.21 1.75
N THR A 120 -8.12 8.18 1.00
CA THR A 120 -9.53 8.27 0.66
C THR A 120 -9.74 7.54 -0.66
N ASP A 121 -10.40 6.37 -0.61
CA ASP A 121 -11.14 5.95 -1.79
C ASP A 121 -12.16 7.05 -2.07
N ALA A 122 -12.26 7.48 -3.32
CA ALA A 122 -13.38 8.28 -3.76
C ALA A 122 -14.63 7.41 -3.53
N ALA A 123 -15.18 7.46 -2.30
CA ALA A 123 -16.58 7.17 -2.06
C ALA A 123 -17.30 7.92 -3.15
N ASP A 124 -18.06 7.21 -3.98
CA ASP A 124 -18.75 7.73 -5.16
C ASP A 124 -19.10 9.21 -4.97
N CYS A 125 -18.25 10.10 -5.48
CA CYS A 125 -18.47 11.54 -5.43
C CYS A 125 -19.42 11.86 -6.59
N GLY A 126 -20.59 11.22 -6.54
CA GLY A 126 -21.79 11.51 -7.31
C GLY A 126 -22.79 12.22 -6.39
N PRO A 127 -23.70 13.05 -6.94
CA PRO A 127 -24.43 14.04 -6.16
C PRO A 127 -25.27 13.39 -5.06
N CYS A 128 -25.27 14.06 -3.90
CA CYS A 128 -26.14 13.78 -2.77
C CYS A 128 -27.59 13.62 -3.24
N HIS A 129 -28.10 12.39 -3.24
CA HIS A 129 -29.54 12.15 -3.15
C HIS A 129 -29.83 11.56 -1.77
N PRO A 130 -30.70 12.21 -0.97
CA PRO A 130 -31.12 11.64 0.31
C PRO A 130 -32.15 10.53 0.06
N GLY A 131 -31.99 9.44 0.81
CA GLY A 131 -32.96 8.36 0.89
C GLY A 131 -32.62 7.16 0.02
N ASN A 132 -31.90 6.20 0.60
CA ASN A 132 -32.54 4.93 0.93
C ASN A 132 -31.72 4.19 1.99
N ASP A 133 -32.41 3.63 2.98
CA ASP A 133 -31.87 2.57 3.81
C ASP A 133 -31.57 1.36 2.91
N SER A 134 -30.57 0.55 3.28
CA SER A 134 -30.80 -0.85 3.69
C SER A 134 -29.56 -1.72 3.51
N HIS A 135 -29.34 -2.53 4.56
CA HIS A 135 -28.65 -3.83 4.61
C HIS A 135 -27.13 -3.84 4.80
#